data_AF-A0A1F6GEZ8-F1
#
_entry.id   AF-A0A1F6GEZ8-F1
#
_cell.length_a   1.000
_cell.length_b   1.000
_cell.length_c   1.000
_cell.angle_alpha   90.00
_cell.angle_beta   90.00
_cell.angle_gamma   90.00
#
_symmetry.space_group_name_H-M   'P 1'
#
loop_
_entity.id
_entity.type
_entity.pdbx_description
1 polymer ?
#
loop_
_entity_poly.entity_id
_entity_poly.type
_entity_poly.pdbx_seq_one_letter_code
_entity_poly.pdbx_strand_id
1 'polypeptide(L)'
;MNLGGHLAGGIVAGALSAGALGALGRLNPSQIDPSQAWGGPEGIKLAGVFLVALAAALFPDLDQATHPQRWFYRALFLGLLYLFVSGHLLAFALITLISLLPLLHQHRGWTHRFWAPLFIALLVALAIEYHRSRSAFWSDFDSTKVLAFFSHYWIYLLAAISGHQSHLWLDRVKKST
;
A
#
# COMPACT_ATOMS: atom_id res chain seq x y z
N MET A 1 -4.88 -5.90 -18.43
CA MET A 1 -5.67 -5.10 -17.48
C MET A 1 -6.59 -4.07 -18.18
N ASN A 2 -7.80 -3.77 -17.66
CA ASN A 2 -8.62 -2.63 -18.11
C ASN A 2 -8.26 -1.37 -17.28
N LEU A 3 -7.37 -0.52 -17.79
CA LEU A 3 -6.85 0.65 -17.06
C LEU A 3 -7.93 1.49 -16.38
N GLY A 4 -8.98 1.86 -17.12
CA GLY A 4 -10.04 2.74 -16.61
C GLY A 4 -10.79 2.10 -15.45
N GLY A 5 -11.05 0.79 -15.54
CA GLY A 5 -11.70 0.02 -14.48
C GLY A 5 -10.88 -0.02 -13.21
N HIS A 6 -9.61 -0.45 -13.27
CA HIS A 6 -8.78 -0.61 -12.07
C HIS A 6 -8.41 0.73 -11.43
N LEU A 7 -8.19 1.77 -12.24
CA LEU A 7 -7.97 3.13 -11.73
C LEU A 7 -9.23 3.67 -11.03
N ALA A 8 -10.41 3.55 -11.66
CA ALA A 8 -11.67 3.95 -11.04
C ALA A 8 -11.97 3.15 -9.77
N GLY A 9 -11.74 1.84 -9.79
CA GLY A 9 -11.87 0.96 -8.63
C GLY A 9 -10.98 1.40 -7.47
N GLY A 10 -9.71 1.73 -7.74
CA GLY A 10 -8.77 2.26 -6.75
C GLY A 10 -9.19 3.61 -6.18
N ILE A 11 -9.66 4.55 -7.03
CA ILE A 11 -10.17 5.86 -6.60
C ILE A 11 -11.38 5.68 -5.67
N VAL A 12 -12.33 4.84 -6.07
CA VAL A 12 -13.54 4.55 -5.28
C VAL A 12 -13.16 3.87 -3.96
N ALA A 13 -12.28 2.86 -3.99
CA ALA A 13 -11.80 2.18 -2.79
C ALA A 13 -11.08 3.13 -1.82
N GLY A 14 -10.27 4.05 -2.34
CA GLY A 14 -9.61 5.08 -1.54
C GLY A 14 -10.58 6.06 -0.90
N ALA A 15 -11.54 6.57 -1.67
CA ALA A 15 -12.58 7.48 -1.17
C ALA A 15 -13.47 6.81 -0.11
N LEU A 16 -13.89 5.56 -0.34
CA LEU A 16 -14.67 4.79 0.64
C LEU A 16 -13.86 4.52 1.91
N SER A 17 -12.58 4.18 1.78
CA SER A 17 -11.71 3.95 2.95
C SER A 17 -11.54 5.23 3.77
N ALA A 18 -11.28 6.37 3.12
CA ALA A 18 -11.18 7.67 3.79
C ALA A 18 -12.51 8.08 4.46
N GLY A 19 -13.64 7.90 3.76
CA GLY A 19 -14.98 8.19 4.29
C GLY A 19 -15.33 7.31 5.49
N ALA A 20 -15.03 6.00 5.44
CA ALA A 20 -15.23 5.09 6.56
C ALA A 20 -14.38 5.48 7.77
N LEU A 21 -13.11 5.85 7.57
CA LEU A 21 -12.25 6.34 8.65
C LEU A 21 -12.75 7.67 9.23
N GLY A 22 -13.32 8.54 8.40
CA GLY A 22 -14.00 9.76 8.84
C GLY A 22 -15.20 9.47 9.73
N ALA A 23 -16.07 8.55 9.29
CA ALA A 23 -17.23 8.11 10.08
C ALA A 23 -16.84 7.45 11.41
N LEU A 24 -15.68 6.80 11.48
CA LEU A 24 -15.12 6.22 12.70
C LEU A 24 -14.35 7.22 13.58
N GLY A 25 -14.27 8.50 13.19
CA GLY A 25 -13.53 9.53 13.92
C GLY A 25 -12.01 9.32 13.90
N ARG A 26 -11.48 8.55 12.95
CA ARG A 26 -10.04 8.25 12.79
C ARG A 26 -9.34 9.16 11.80
N LEU A 27 -10.12 9.86 10.99
CA LEU A 27 -9.69 10.88 10.06
C LEU A 27 -10.60 12.09 10.24
N ASN A 28 -10.03 13.27 10.48
CA ASN A 28 -10.80 14.49 10.68
C ASN A 28 -10.44 15.52 9.62
N PRO A 29 -11.21 15.64 8.52
CA PRO A 29 -10.90 16.55 7.43
C PRO A 29 -10.84 18.03 7.84
N SER A 30 -11.56 18.42 8.90
CA SER A 30 -11.57 19.80 9.39
C SER A 30 -10.24 20.25 10.02
N GLN A 31 -9.38 19.31 10.39
CA GLN A 31 -8.05 19.55 10.95
C GLN A 31 -6.95 19.54 9.88
N ILE A 32 -7.32 19.39 8.60
CA ILE A 32 -6.38 19.51 7.49
C ILE A 32 -6.02 20.99 7.35
N ASP A 33 -4.74 21.30 7.53
CA ASP A 33 -4.21 22.66 7.50
C ASP A 33 -3.36 22.86 6.23
N PRO A 34 -3.86 23.60 5.22
CA PRO A 34 -3.13 23.84 3.98
C PRO A 34 -1.80 24.60 4.15
N SER A 35 -1.58 25.25 5.29
CA SER A 35 -0.31 25.93 5.58
C SER A 35 0.81 24.95 5.97
N GLN A 36 0.46 23.73 6.37
CA GLN A 36 1.41 22.68 6.69
C GLN A 36 1.70 21.81 5.46
N ALA A 37 2.92 21.29 5.37
CA ALA A 37 3.28 20.34 4.32
C ALA A 37 2.30 19.15 4.34
N TRP A 38 1.73 18.83 3.17
CA TRP A 38 0.74 17.77 2.99
C TRP A 38 -0.52 17.90 3.86
N GLY A 39 -0.86 19.09 4.35
CA GLY A 39 -2.07 19.29 5.15
C GLY A 39 -1.95 18.88 6.62
N GLY A 40 -0.71 18.70 7.13
CA GLY A 40 -0.46 18.24 8.50
C GLY A 40 -0.77 16.74 8.69
N PRO A 41 -0.87 16.26 9.95
CA PRO A 41 -1.07 14.83 10.24
C PRO A 41 -2.33 14.22 9.61
N GLU A 42 -3.44 14.96 9.57
CA GLU A 42 -4.68 14.49 8.96
C GLU A 42 -4.59 14.45 7.43
N GLY A 43 -3.94 15.45 6.82
CA GLY A 43 -3.73 15.46 5.37
C GLY A 43 -2.79 14.33 4.92
N ILE A 44 -1.72 14.06 5.69
CA ILE A 44 -0.83 12.90 5.46
C ILE A 44 -1.59 11.59 5.59
N LYS A 45 -2.43 11.42 6.63
CA LYS A 45 -3.27 10.22 6.80
C LYS A 45 -4.23 10.04 5.62
N LEU A 46 -4.92 11.10 5.20
CA LEU A 46 -5.85 11.07 4.07
C LEU A 46 -5.12 10.67 2.78
N ALA A 47 -4.02 11.33 2.46
CA ALA A 47 -3.21 11.03 1.29
C ALA A 47 -2.68 9.60 1.34
N GLY A 48 -2.16 9.15 2.48
CA GLY A 48 -1.63 7.80 2.67
C GLY A 48 -2.69 6.72 2.47
N VAL A 49 -3.88 6.87 3.07
CA VAL A 49 -5.00 5.95 2.88
C VAL A 49 -5.41 5.87 1.41
N PHE A 50 -5.56 7.02 0.75
CA PHE A 50 -5.95 7.07 -0.65
C PHE A 50 -4.91 6.44 -1.58
N LEU A 51 -3.65 6.82 -1.43
CA LEU A 51 -2.54 6.33 -2.27
C LEU A 51 -2.29 4.84 -2.06
N VAL A 52 -2.41 4.32 -0.83
CA VAL A 52 -2.26 2.89 -0.56
C VAL A 52 -3.39 2.09 -1.21
N ALA A 53 -4.64 2.54 -1.13
CA ALA A 53 -5.76 1.89 -1.82
C ALA A 53 -5.55 1.88 -3.33
N LEU A 54 -5.15 3.03 -3.91
CA LEU A 54 -4.90 3.14 -5.34
C LEU A 54 -3.75 2.23 -5.80
N ALA A 55 -2.64 2.22 -5.05
CA ALA A 55 -1.51 1.36 -5.34
C ALA A 55 -1.91 -0.12 -5.28
N ALA A 56 -2.63 -0.54 -4.24
CA ALA A 56 -3.09 -1.92 -4.08
C ALA A 56 -4.08 -2.37 -5.17
N ALA A 57 -4.85 -1.43 -5.75
CA ALA A 57 -5.74 -1.72 -6.87
C ALA A 57 -5.01 -1.92 -8.21
N LEU A 58 -3.78 -1.43 -8.35
CA LEU A 58 -2.95 -1.58 -9.55
C LEU A 58 -1.87 -2.65 -9.40
N PHE A 59 -1.47 -2.93 -8.15
CA PHE A 59 -0.31 -3.74 -7.79
C PHE A 59 -0.26 -5.16 -8.39
N PRO A 60 -1.34 -5.97 -8.39
CA PRO A 60 -1.22 -7.37 -8.77
C PRO A 60 -0.87 -7.61 -10.25
N ASP A 61 -1.13 -6.62 -11.12
CA ASP A 61 -0.96 -6.67 -12.58
C ASP A 61 0.27 -5.90 -13.08
N LEU A 62 1.19 -5.51 -12.19
CA LEU A 62 2.43 -4.80 -12.56
C LEU A 62 3.43 -5.66 -13.36
N ASP A 63 3.18 -6.95 -13.47
CA ASP A 63 3.92 -7.88 -14.32
C ASP A 63 3.52 -7.79 -15.80
N GLN A 64 2.36 -7.19 -16.11
CA GLN A 64 1.93 -6.98 -17.49
C GLN A 64 2.48 -5.66 -18.08
N ALA A 65 3.12 -5.75 -19.24
CA ALA A 65 3.62 -4.59 -19.99
C ALA A 65 2.46 -3.73 -20.55
N THR A 66 1.92 -2.83 -19.73
CA THR A 66 0.74 -2.01 -20.05
C THR A 66 0.98 -0.52 -19.75
N HIS A 67 0.16 0.37 -20.33
CA HIS A 67 0.20 1.80 -20.00
C HIS A 67 0.06 2.10 -18.49
N PRO A 68 -0.89 1.51 -17.72
CA PRO A 68 -0.96 1.67 -16.26
C PRO A 68 0.34 1.32 -15.55
N GLN A 69 0.93 0.17 -15.92
CA GLN A 69 2.17 -0.31 -15.35
C GLN A 69 3.31 0.70 -15.55
N ARG A 70 3.43 1.30 -16.74
CA ARG A 70 4.41 2.37 -17.00
C ARG A 70 4.20 3.60 -16.12
N TRP A 71 2.96 4.06 -15.96
CA TRP A 71 2.66 5.22 -15.09
C TRP A 71 2.91 4.91 -13.62
N PHE A 72 2.56 3.70 -13.16
CA PHE A 72 2.87 3.24 -11.81
C PHE A 72 4.39 3.27 -11.57
N TYR A 73 5.19 2.68 -12.47
CA TYR A 73 6.64 2.66 -12.29
C TYR A 73 7.30 4.05 -12.37
N ARG A 74 6.72 4.99 -13.15
CA ARG A 74 7.17 6.40 -13.14
C ARG A 74 6.90 7.08 -11.79
N ALA A 75 5.68 6.91 -11.25
CA ALA A 75 5.34 7.46 -9.94
C ALA A 75 6.18 6.81 -8.83
N LEU A 76 6.35 5.48 -8.88
CA LEU A 76 7.20 4.73 -7.98
C LEU A 76 8.65 5.22 -8.05
N PHE A 77 9.21 5.43 -9.25
CA PHE A 77 10.57 5.94 -9.42
C PHE A 77 10.75 7.32 -8.76
N LEU A 78 9.82 8.25 -8.97
CA LEU A 78 9.87 9.56 -8.31
C LEU A 78 9.77 9.45 -6.79
N GLY A 79 8.90 8.57 -6.29
CA GLY A 79 8.77 8.30 -4.86
C GLY A 79 10.04 7.69 -4.25
N LEU A 80 10.65 6.70 -4.92
CA LEU A 80 11.91 6.09 -4.51
C LEU A 80 13.05 7.11 -4.53
N LEU A 81 13.13 7.96 -5.56
CA LEU A 81 14.13 9.03 -5.64
C LEU A 81 13.97 10.02 -4.48
N TYR A 82 12.72 10.42 -4.17
CA TYR A 82 12.43 11.28 -3.03
C TYR A 82 12.89 10.65 -1.70
N LEU A 83 12.58 9.37 -1.48
CA LEU A 83 12.97 8.64 -0.26
C LEU A 83 14.49 8.52 -0.14
N PHE A 84 15.17 8.27 -1.26
CA PHE A 84 16.62 8.18 -1.31
C PHE A 84 17.28 9.51 -0.96
N VAL A 85 16.88 10.61 -1.63
CA VAL A 85 17.43 11.95 -1.39
C VAL A 85 17.11 12.45 0.02
N SER A 86 15.95 12.08 0.57
CA SER A 86 15.54 12.44 1.93
C SER A 86 16.17 11.56 3.02
N GLY A 87 17.02 10.59 2.65
CA GLY A 87 17.70 9.69 3.61
C GLY A 87 16.81 8.62 4.25
N HIS A 88 15.59 8.42 3.75
CA HIS A 88 14.64 7.42 4.26
C HIS A 88 14.94 6.01 3.71
N LEU A 89 16.14 5.50 3.98
CA LEU A 89 16.67 4.28 3.35
C LEU A 89 15.87 3.00 3.66
N LEU A 90 15.31 2.88 4.86
CA LEU A 90 14.47 1.72 5.21
C LEU A 90 13.17 1.71 4.39
N ALA A 91 12.50 2.85 4.27
CA ALA A 91 11.29 2.98 3.46
C ALA A 91 11.58 2.74 1.98
N PHE A 92 12.68 3.30 1.47
CA PHE A 92 13.18 3.06 0.12
C PHE A 92 13.36 1.55 -0.15
N ALA A 93 14.06 0.84 0.74
CA ALA A 93 14.31 -0.59 0.60
C ALA A 93 13.02 -1.41 0.63
N LEU A 94 12.14 -1.16 1.61
CA LEU A 94 10.86 -1.88 1.74
C LEU A 94 9.96 -1.68 0.52
N ILE A 95 9.77 -0.44 0.07
CA ILE A 95 8.91 -0.14 -1.08
C ILE A 95 9.50 -0.75 -2.36
N THR A 96 10.82 -0.70 -2.53
CA THR A 96 11.50 -1.35 -3.66
C THR A 96 11.23 -2.85 -3.66
N LEU A 97 11.47 -3.54 -2.53
CA LEU A 97 11.24 -4.99 -2.41
C LEU A 97 9.79 -5.37 -2.68
N ILE A 98 8.82 -4.63 -2.12
CA ILE A 98 7.40 -4.89 -2.33
C ILE A 98 7.04 -4.73 -3.81
N SER A 99 7.55 -3.70 -4.49
CA SER A 99 7.24 -3.43 -5.90
C SER A 99 7.71 -4.51 -6.86
N LEU A 100 8.67 -5.34 -6.45
CA LEU A 100 9.17 -6.47 -7.24
C LEU A 100 8.31 -7.73 -7.08
N LEU A 101 7.50 -7.84 -6.03
CA LEU A 101 6.74 -9.07 -5.72
C LEU A 101 5.87 -9.58 -6.87
N PRO A 102 5.15 -8.74 -7.65
CA PRO A 102 4.37 -9.21 -8.80
C PRO A 102 5.23 -9.88 -9.88
N LEU A 103 6.52 -9.50 -9.98
CA LEU A 103 7.46 -10.03 -10.98
C LEU A 103 8.09 -11.37 -10.56
N LEU A 104 8.02 -11.73 -9.28
CA LEU A 104 8.69 -12.93 -8.75
C LEU A 104 7.93 -14.24 -9.00
N HIS A 105 6.71 -14.16 -9.52
CA HIS A 105 5.88 -15.33 -9.74
C HIS A 105 5.09 -15.23 -11.05
N GLN A 106 4.37 -16.30 -11.39
CA GLN A 106 3.54 -16.34 -12.59
C GLN A 106 2.45 -15.27 -12.55
N HIS A 107 2.06 -14.79 -13.73
CA HIS A 107 0.94 -13.86 -13.87
C HIS A 107 -0.31 -14.42 -13.19
N ARG A 108 -0.99 -13.59 -12.39
CA ARG A 108 -2.13 -13.99 -11.53
C ARG A 108 -1.78 -15.04 -10.47
N GLY A 109 -0.55 -14.99 -9.99
CA GLY A 109 -0.05 -15.82 -8.91
C GLY A 109 -0.64 -15.51 -7.53
N TRP A 110 0.15 -15.68 -6.48
CA TRP A 110 -0.31 -15.45 -5.11
C TRP A 110 -0.71 -14.00 -4.84
N THR A 111 -0.17 -13.02 -5.60
CA THR A 111 -0.56 -11.60 -5.54
C THR A 111 -2.00 -11.34 -5.96
N HIS A 112 -2.68 -12.30 -6.59
CA HIS A 112 -4.11 -12.27 -6.91
C HIS A 112 -4.98 -13.04 -5.92
N ARG A 113 -4.43 -13.49 -4.78
CA ARG A 113 -5.21 -14.16 -3.73
C ARG A 113 -5.73 -13.13 -2.74
N PHE A 114 -6.94 -13.34 -2.22
CA PHE A 114 -7.61 -12.38 -1.31
C PHE A 114 -6.77 -12.02 -0.07
N TRP A 115 -5.87 -12.91 0.37
CA TRP A 115 -5.01 -12.72 1.52
C TRP A 115 -3.70 -11.97 1.23
N ALA A 116 -3.39 -11.66 -0.04
CA ALA A 116 -2.11 -11.07 -0.43
C ALA A 116 -1.75 -9.77 0.32
N PRO A 117 -2.66 -8.80 0.53
CA PRO A 117 -2.35 -7.59 1.27
C PRO A 117 -1.92 -7.86 2.72
N LEU A 118 -2.57 -8.82 3.38
CA LEU A 118 -2.24 -9.21 4.76
C LEU A 118 -0.88 -9.88 4.82
N PHE A 119 -0.57 -10.76 3.86
CA PHE A 119 0.73 -11.41 3.79
C PHE A 119 1.86 -10.40 3.52
N ILE A 120 1.67 -9.46 2.60
CA ILE A 120 2.64 -8.39 2.34
C ILE A 120 2.85 -7.54 3.60
N ALA A 121 1.78 -7.15 4.30
CA ALA A 121 1.87 -6.40 5.55
C ALA A 121 2.65 -7.17 6.63
N LEU A 122 2.46 -8.49 6.73
CA LEU A 122 3.23 -9.34 7.63
C LEU A 122 4.72 -9.36 7.27
N LEU A 123 5.07 -9.50 5.99
CA LEU A 123 6.47 -9.45 5.55
C LEU A 123 7.12 -8.10 5.89
N VAL A 124 6.38 -7.00 5.71
CA VAL A 124 6.86 -5.65 6.09
C VAL A 124 7.06 -5.52 7.59
N ALA A 125 6.11 -5.98 8.40
CA ALA A 125 6.19 -5.94 9.86
C ALA A 125 7.40 -6.73 10.38
N LEU A 126 7.61 -7.94 9.84
CA LEU A 126 8.77 -8.78 10.16
C LEU A 126 10.09 -8.14 9.73
N ALA A 127 10.15 -7.57 8.53
CA ALA A 127 11.36 -6.91 8.03
C ALA A 127 11.73 -5.68 8.85
N ILE A 128 10.75 -4.89 9.29
CA ILE A 128 10.96 -3.73 10.16
C ILE A 128 11.49 -4.18 11.53
N GLU A 129 10.87 -5.18 12.14
CA GLU A 129 11.32 -5.65 13.45
C GLU A 129 12.71 -6.26 13.38
N TYR A 130 12.96 -7.09 12.37
CA TYR A 130 14.29 -7.65 12.13
C TYR A 130 15.35 -6.56 11.95
N HIS A 131 15.05 -5.50 11.19
CA HIS A 131 15.97 -4.37 11.02
C HIS A 131 16.26 -3.63 12.33
N ARG A 132 15.29 -3.53 13.24
CA ARG A 132 15.47 -2.92 14.55
C ARG A 132 16.29 -3.79 15.50
N SER A 133 16.09 -5.11 15.46
CA SER A 133 16.74 -6.09 16.33
C SER A 133 18.10 -6.59 15.81
N ARG A 134 18.67 -5.92 14.80
CA ARG A 134 19.94 -6.29 14.13
C ARG A 134 21.17 -6.23 15.03
N SER A 135 21.09 -5.59 16.20
CA SER A 135 22.20 -5.43 17.15
C SER A 135 22.66 -6.73 17.79
N ALA A 136 21.79 -7.75 17.88
CA ALA A 136 22.10 -8.97 18.63
C ALA A 136 21.60 -10.28 17.97
N PHE A 137 21.53 -10.34 16.64
CA PHE A 137 21.23 -11.57 15.89
C PHE A 137 20.07 -12.40 16.47
N TRP A 138 18.83 -12.00 16.16
CA TRP A 138 17.58 -12.63 16.63
C TRP A 138 17.29 -12.56 18.14
N SER A 139 18.26 -12.39 19.04
CA SER A 139 17.97 -12.36 20.48
C SER A 139 17.07 -11.21 20.91
N ASP A 140 17.14 -10.09 20.17
CA ASP A 140 16.35 -8.88 20.44
C ASP A 140 15.05 -8.83 19.62
N PHE A 141 14.70 -9.90 18.89
CA PHE A 141 13.48 -9.94 18.09
C PHE A 141 12.25 -10.05 18.98
N ASP A 142 11.33 -9.09 18.85
CA ASP A 142 10.13 -9.03 19.68
C ASP A 142 8.85 -9.19 18.83
N SER A 143 8.18 -10.33 18.97
CA SER A 143 6.93 -10.63 18.27
C SER A 143 5.79 -9.70 18.67
N THR A 144 5.83 -9.07 19.85
CA THR A 144 4.80 -8.11 20.28
C THR A 144 4.86 -6.83 19.46
N LYS A 145 6.05 -6.41 18.99
CA LYS A 145 6.20 -5.24 18.11
C LYS A 145 5.68 -5.51 16.70
N VAL A 146 5.74 -6.76 16.24
CA VAL A 146 5.08 -7.19 15.00
C VAL A 146 3.57 -7.05 15.13
N LEU A 147 2.98 -7.45 16.25
CA LEU A 147 1.53 -7.25 16.50
C LEU A 147 1.18 -5.76 16.64
N ALA A 148 2.02 -4.99 17.34
CA ALA A 148 1.84 -3.55 17.48
C ALA A 148 1.88 -2.81 16.13
N PHE A 149 2.65 -3.32 15.15
CA PHE A 149 2.62 -2.80 13.78
C PHE A 149 1.21 -2.86 13.19
N PHE A 150 0.52 -3.99 13.30
CA PHE A 150 -0.85 -4.12 12.80
C PHE A 150 -1.80 -3.16 13.50
N SER A 151 -1.69 -3.04 14.83
CA SER A 151 -2.50 -2.09 15.61
C SER A 151 -2.21 -0.63 15.27
N HIS A 152 -1.00 -0.30 14.83
CA HIS A 152 -0.62 1.07 14.47
C HIS A 152 -1.01 1.42 13.03
N TYR A 153 -0.81 0.50 12.08
CA TYR A 153 -0.99 0.73 10.65
C TYR A 153 -2.30 0.15 10.09
N TRP A 154 -3.25 -0.27 10.94
CA TRP A 154 -4.50 -0.92 10.52
C TRP A 154 -5.30 -0.10 9.49
N ILE A 155 -5.29 1.23 9.58
CA ILE A 155 -6.02 2.10 8.63
C ILE A 155 -5.47 1.95 7.20
N TYR A 156 -4.16 1.83 7.05
CA TYR A 156 -3.51 1.64 5.76
C TYR A 156 -3.66 0.21 5.28
N LEU A 157 -3.67 -0.77 6.19
CA LEU A 157 -3.97 -2.16 5.86
C LEU A 157 -5.39 -2.31 5.31
N LEU A 158 -6.38 -1.66 5.92
CA LEU A 158 -7.76 -1.66 5.40
C LEU A 158 -7.84 -1.01 4.02
N ALA A 159 -7.13 0.11 3.81
CA ALA A 159 -7.04 0.75 2.51
C ALA A 159 -6.43 -0.17 1.45
N ALA A 160 -5.33 -0.86 1.79
CA ALA A 160 -4.68 -1.83 0.92
C ALA A 160 -5.60 -3.01 0.58
N ILE A 161 -6.31 -3.55 1.58
CA ILE A 161 -7.30 -4.61 1.39
C ILE A 161 -8.41 -4.13 0.45
N SER A 162 -8.99 -2.96 0.71
CA SER A 162 -10.07 -2.37 -0.09
C SER A 162 -9.66 -2.19 -1.56
N GLY A 163 -8.50 -1.56 -1.79
CA GLY A 163 -7.94 -1.38 -3.13
C GLY A 163 -7.70 -2.71 -3.85
N HIS A 164 -7.06 -3.66 -3.16
CA HIS A 164 -6.81 -4.99 -3.70
C HIS A 164 -8.09 -5.78 -3.99
N GLN A 165 -9.11 -5.71 -3.13
CA GLN A 165 -10.38 -6.37 -3.41
C GLN A 165 -11.09 -5.74 -4.61
N SER A 166 -10.98 -4.41 -4.79
CA SER A 166 -11.50 -3.74 -5.98
C SER A 166 -10.85 -4.29 -7.26
N HIS A 167 -9.53 -4.53 -7.23
CA HIS A 167 -8.81 -5.20 -8.32
C HIS A 167 -9.42 -6.58 -8.60
N LEU A 168 -9.46 -7.45 -7.60
CA LEU A 168 -9.97 -8.83 -7.77
C LEU A 168 -11.41 -8.89 -8.28
N TRP A 169 -12.26 -7.96 -7.83
CA TRP A 169 -13.65 -7.90 -8.24
C TRP A 169 -13.78 -7.54 -9.72
N LEU A 170 -13.12 -6.46 -10.16
CA LEU A 170 -13.12 -6.03 -11.56
C LEU A 170 -12.57 -7.10 -12.50
N ASP A 171 -11.56 -7.81 -12.03
CA ASP A 171 -10.89 -8.88 -12.76
C ASP A 171 -11.79 -10.12 -12.94
N ARG A 172 -12.73 -10.35 -12.01
CA ARG A 172 -13.77 -11.40 -12.11
C ARG A 172 -14.93 -10.98 -13.01
N VAL A 173 -15.45 -9.76 -12.85
CA VAL A 173 -16.59 -9.25 -13.63
C VAL A 173 -16.30 -9.34 -15.13
N LYS A 174 -15.06 -9.05 -15.54
CA LYS A 174 -14.65 -9.13 -16.95
C LYS A 174 -14.63 -10.56 -17.50
N LYS A 175 -14.46 -11.59 -16.67
CA LYS A 175 -14.50 -12.99 -17.14
C LYS A 175 -15.92 -13.51 -17.38
N SER A 176 -16.93 -12.85 -16.80
CA SER A 176 -18.35 -13.23 -16.91
C SER A 176 -19.12 -12.50 -18.01
N THR A 177 -18.48 -11.59 -18.75
CA THR A 177 -19.02 -10.84 -19.89
C THR A 177 -18.32 -11.27 -21.17
#